data_AF-A0A0M8W2T0-F1
#
_entry.id   AF-A0A0M8W2T0-F1
#
_cell.length_a   1.000
_cell.length_b   1.000
_cell.length_c   1.000
_cell.angle_alpha   90.00
_cell.angle_beta   90.00
_cell.angle_gamma   90.00
#
_symmetry.space_group_name_H-M   'P 1'
#
loop_
_entity.id
_entity.type
_entity.pdbx_description
1 polymer ?
#
loop_
_entity_poly.entity_id
_entity_poly.type
_entity_poly.pdbx_seq_one_letter_code
_entity_poly.pdbx_strand_id
1 'polypeptide(L)'
;MAVSRDPVALYPDIAAEGSLAGALQAAADKEGLGVSFQASESDPLLHASVTSMVPHRTILGIGAWAVERRWSIRGCEAFQDLALVRGNTQDLAQVARAAQAWHDGAELGEIHRAAPFVRLTGRFEVPDHDPAGLTESEWQHLRTEAGEVDWPEYRSLIEAAYAEPTLRGLYPFTSHWTLRFSTSTRPHLTVVPLCLDAHREKPYTLSTHYIGEVVAEAMTAEEAVSTALRHLPSGLGAVTLGTR
;
A
#
# COMPACT_ATOMS: atom_id res chain seq x y z
N MET A 1 18.80 17.89 -0.36
CA MET A 1 18.96 16.46 -0.71
C MET A 1 19.97 15.87 0.26
N ALA A 2 19.57 14.87 1.06
CA ALA A 2 20.50 14.19 1.94
C ALA A 2 21.48 13.35 1.09
N VAL A 3 22.78 13.47 1.37
CA VAL A 3 23.82 12.71 0.68
C VAL A 3 23.72 11.26 1.14
N SER A 4 23.56 10.33 0.20
CA SER A 4 23.62 8.88 0.47
C SER A 4 24.92 8.58 1.23
N ARG A 5 24.82 7.93 2.39
CA ARG A 5 26.00 7.51 3.14
C ARG A 5 26.50 6.19 2.58
N ASP A 6 27.79 5.94 2.72
CA ASP A 6 28.37 4.62 2.48
C ASP A 6 27.61 3.57 3.32
N PRO A 7 26.97 2.56 2.71
CA PRO A 7 26.24 1.52 3.42
C PRO A 7 27.06 0.84 4.51
N VAL A 8 28.37 0.62 4.30
CA VAL A 8 29.23 -0.05 5.29
C VAL A 8 29.41 0.81 6.54
N ALA A 9 29.52 2.13 6.37
CA ALA A 9 29.62 3.06 7.49
C ALA A 9 28.30 3.16 8.28
N LEU A 10 27.16 2.99 7.61
CA LEU A 10 25.84 3.07 8.23
C LEU A 10 25.40 1.76 8.89
N TYR A 11 25.89 0.63 8.37
CA TYR A 11 25.52 -0.73 8.76
C TYR A 11 26.75 -1.64 9.00
N PRO A 12 27.66 -1.26 9.92
CA PRO A 12 28.90 -2.02 10.15
C PRO A 12 28.65 -3.43 10.69
N ASP A 13 27.58 -3.62 11.47
CA ASP A 13 27.14 -4.92 11.96
C ASP A 13 26.58 -5.80 10.85
N ILE A 14 25.83 -5.23 9.90
CA ILE A 14 25.34 -5.96 8.73
C ILE A 14 26.52 -6.40 7.83
N ALA A 15 27.51 -5.52 7.67
CA ALA A 15 28.72 -5.83 6.94
C ALA A 15 29.54 -6.94 7.63
N ALA A 16 29.58 -6.96 8.97
CA ALA A 16 30.24 -8.03 9.73
C ALA A 16 29.55 -9.40 9.56
N GLU A 17 28.23 -9.41 9.42
CA GLU A 17 27.43 -10.61 9.09
C GLU A 17 27.41 -10.92 7.57
N GLY A 18 28.14 -10.14 6.76
CA GLY A 18 28.30 -10.31 5.31
C GLY A 18 27.10 -9.89 4.45
N SER A 19 25.90 -9.81 5.01
CA SER A 19 24.68 -9.35 4.32
C SER A 19 23.56 -9.02 5.30
N LEU A 20 22.54 -8.29 4.84
CA LEU A 20 21.31 -8.06 5.58
C LEU A 20 20.60 -9.39 5.89
N ALA A 21 20.62 -10.34 4.95
CA ALA A 21 20.06 -11.67 5.17
C ALA A 21 20.79 -12.42 6.28
N GLY A 22 22.12 -12.34 6.33
CA GLY A 22 22.94 -12.94 7.40
C GLY A 22 22.62 -12.34 8.77
N ALA A 23 22.54 -11.01 8.86
CA ALA A 23 22.18 -10.34 10.10
C ALA A 23 20.75 -10.66 10.58
N LEU A 24 19.80 -10.78 9.64
CA LEU A 24 18.43 -11.21 9.94
C LEU A 24 18.37 -12.67 10.37
N GLN A 25 19.17 -13.55 9.76
CA GLN A 25 19.27 -14.95 10.18
C GLN A 25 19.82 -15.05 11.61
N ALA A 26 20.89 -14.32 11.92
CA ALA A 26 21.44 -14.29 13.28
C ALA A 26 20.44 -13.73 14.31
N ALA A 27 19.58 -12.78 13.91
CA ALA A 27 18.50 -12.28 14.77
C ALA A 27 17.37 -13.32 14.95
N ALA A 28 17.01 -14.03 13.88
CA ALA A 28 16.02 -15.11 13.91
C ALA A 28 16.46 -16.27 14.81
N ASP A 29 17.71 -16.71 14.67
CA ASP A 29 18.28 -17.82 15.44
C ASP A 29 18.29 -17.50 16.96
N LYS A 30 18.59 -16.26 17.33
CA LYS A 30 18.56 -15.80 18.74
C LYS A 30 17.15 -15.85 19.35
N GLU A 31 16.13 -15.68 18.52
CA GLU A 31 14.71 -15.72 18.92
C GLU A 31 14.10 -17.13 18.73
N GLY A 32 14.86 -18.09 18.19
CA GLY A 32 14.39 -19.45 17.91
C GLY A 32 13.41 -19.54 16.73
N LEU A 33 13.49 -18.61 15.78
CA LEU A 33 12.64 -18.57 14.58
C LEU A 33 13.22 -19.45 13.47
N GLY A 34 12.36 -20.11 12.69
CA GLY A 34 12.73 -21.06 11.64
C GLY A 34 12.76 -20.49 10.21
N VAL A 35 12.58 -19.18 10.06
CA VAL A 35 12.54 -18.50 8.76
C VAL A 35 13.94 -18.41 8.13
N SER A 36 14.00 -18.56 6.80
CA SER A 36 15.23 -18.41 6.01
C SER A 36 15.18 -17.16 5.14
N PHE A 37 16.26 -16.37 5.15
CA PHE A 37 16.37 -15.13 4.40
C PHE A 37 17.19 -15.30 3.12
N GLN A 38 16.79 -14.62 2.05
CA GLN A 38 17.52 -14.54 0.79
C GLN A 38 18.14 -13.15 0.64
N ALA A 39 19.46 -13.10 0.43
CA ALA A 39 20.16 -11.84 0.14
C ALA A 39 19.88 -11.38 -1.30
N SER A 40 19.84 -10.07 -1.51
CA SER A 40 19.87 -9.50 -2.87
C SER A 40 21.24 -9.74 -3.52
N GLU A 41 21.25 -10.16 -4.78
CA GLU A 41 22.49 -10.33 -5.56
C GLU A 41 23.16 -8.99 -5.86
N SER A 42 22.37 -7.94 -6.09
CA SER A 42 22.88 -6.63 -6.51
C SER A 42 23.31 -5.75 -5.35
N ASP A 43 22.68 -5.90 -4.18
CA ASP A 43 22.95 -5.08 -3.00
C ASP A 43 22.63 -5.85 -1.71
N PRO A 44 23.50 -6.81 -1.34
CA PRO A 44 23.26 -7.72 -0.22
C PRO A 44 23.31 -7.02 1.15
N LEU A 45 23.89 -5.82 1.25
CA LEU A 45 23.93 -5.06 2.50
C LEU A 45 22.63 -4.31 2.76
N LEU A 46 21.92 -3.91 1.71
CA LEU A 46 20.70 -3.12 1.83
C LEU A 46 19.42 -3.93 1.63
N HIS A 47 19.48 -5.09 0.98
CA HIS A 47 18.27 -5.82 0.60
C HIS A 47 18.30 -7.31 0.95
N ALA A 48 17.21 -7.77 1.54
CA ALA A 48 16.92 -9.16 1.80
C ALA A 48 15.44 -9.46 1.51
N SER A 49 15.08 -10.73 1.43
CA SER A 49 13.70 -11.15 1.25
C SER A 49 13.39 -12.48 1.91
N VAL A 50 12.10 -12.75 2.08
CA VAL A 50 11.58 -14.03 2.58
C VAL A 50 10.40 -14.45 1.71
N THR A 51 10.37 -15.72 1.32
CA THR A 51 9.24 -16.30 0.57
C THR A 51 8.04 -16.51 1.49
N SER A 52 6.81 -16.36 0.96
CA SER A 52 5.61 -16.76 1.68
C SER A 52 5.21 -18.18 1.30
N MET A 53 4.66 -18.95 2.23
CA MET A 53 3.99 -20.21 1.95
C MET A 53 2.58 -20.01 1.37
N VAL A 54 2.05 -18.78 1.41
CA VAL A 54 0.73 -18.43 0.88
C VAL A 54 0.85 -18.07 -0.61
N PRO A 55 0.20 -18.82 -1.53
CA PRO A 55 0.41 -18.62 -2.98
C PRO A 55 0.02 -17.24 -3.53
N HIS A 56 -0.91 -16.54 -2.87
CA HIS A 56 -1.39 -15.23 -3.29
C HIS A 56 -0.65 -14.06 -2.63
N ARG A 57 0.42 -14.33 -1.87
CA ARG A 57 1.34 -13.32 -1.33
C ARG A 57 2.62 -13.26 -2.16
N THR A 58 3.18 -12.07 -2.31
CA THR A 58 4.55 -11.93 -2.85
C THR A 58 5.58 -12.36 -1.81
N ILE A 59 6.85 -12.44 -2.24
CA ILE A 59 7.96 -12.39 -1.29
C ILE A 59 7.83 -11.14 -0.40
N LEU A 60 8.21 -11.25 0.87
CA LEU A 60 8.38 -10.11 1.76
C LEU A 60 9.69 -9.41 1.40
N GLY A 61 9.60 -8.20 0.86
CA GLY A 61 10.77 -7.37 0.63
C GLY A 61 11.24 -6.71 1.92
N ILE A 62 12.54 -6.79 2.20
CA ILE A 62 13.19 -6.13 3.35
C ILE A 62 14.28 -5.22 2.80
N GLY A 63 14.25 -3.94 3.19
CA GLY A 63 15.18 -2.92 2.72
C GLY A 63 15.74 -2.09 3.86
N ALA A 64 17.03 -1.81 3.83
CA ALA A 64 17.69 -0.86 4.71
C ALA A 64 17.72 0.54 4.06
N TRP A 65 17.61 1.57 4.88
CA TRP A 65 17.60 2.96 4.41
C TRP A 65 19.02 3.48 4.15
N ALA A 66 19.21 4.25 3.08
CA ALA A 66 20.54 4.73 2.67
C ALA A 66 21.07 5.96 3.44
N VAL A 67 20.22 6.62 4.23
CA VAL A 67 20.54 7.91 4.88
C VAL A 67 20.63 7.81 6.40
N GLU A 68 19.86 6.91 7.00
CA GLU A 68 19.85 6.66 8.43
C GLU A 68 19.60 5.17 8.69
N ARG A 69 20.06 4.70 9.86
CA ARG A 69 19.90 3.29 10.23
C ARG A 69 18.43 3.00 10.49
N ARG A 70 17.78 2.30 9.57
CA ARG A 70 16.39 1.89 9.65
C ARG A 70 16.13 0.80 8.61
N TRP A 71 15.27 -0.15 8.96
CA TRP A 71 14.79 -1.17 8.04
C TRP A 71 13.33 -0.93 7.72
N SER A 72 12.93 -1.31 6.52
CA SER A 72 11.55 -1.32 6.07
C SER A 72 11.18 -2.68 5.53
N ILE A 73 9.92 -3.07 5.73
CA ILE A 73 9.34 -4.24 5.10
C ILE A 73 8.20 -3.82 4.17
N ARG A 74 7.97 -4.62 3.11
CA ARG A 74 6.82 -4.52 2.23
C ARG A 74 6.38 -5.92 1.82
N GLY A 75 5.16 -6.30 2.17
CA GLY A 75 4.52 -7.55 1.76
C GLY A 75 3.25 -7.24 0.98
N CYS A 76 3.08 -7.86 -0.18
CA CYS A 76 2.00 -7.55 -1.12
C CYS A 76 1.16 -8.78 -1.44
N GLU A 77 -0.05 -8.54 -1.95
CA GLU A 77 -0.75 -9.55 -2.73
C GLU A 77 -0.11 -9.68 -4.12
N ALA A 78 -0.14 -10.88 -4.69
CA ALA A 78 0.64 -11.22 -5.87
C ALA A 78 0.04 -10.75 -7.21
N PHE A 79 -1.25 -10.42 -7.26
CA PHE A 79 -1.95 -10.15 -8.51
C PHE A 79 -1.81 -8.69 -8.96
N GLN A 80 -2.01 -7.73 -8.05
CA GLN A 80 -1.90 -6.29 -8.32
C GLN A 80 -0.58 -5.68 -7.81
N ASP A 81 0.25 -6.46 -7.10
CA ASP A 81 1.48 -6.02 -6.39
C ASP A 81 1.20 -4.85 -5.43
N LEU A 82 0.07 -4.92 -4.74
CA LEU A 82 -0.35 -3.92 -3.75
C LEU A 82 -0.01 -4.36 -2.34
N ALA A 83 0.56 -3.44 -1.56
CA ALA A 83 1.02 -3.72 -0.21
C ALA A 83 -0.17 -4.01 0.72
N LEU A 84 -0.12 -5.18 1.36
CA LEU A 84 -0.98 -5.59 2.48
C LEU A 84 -0.39 -5.12 3.80
N VAL A 85 0.93 -5.24 3.92
CA VAL A 85 1.70 -4.83 5.09
C VAL A 85 2.90 -3.96 4.68
N ARG A 86 3.18 -2.95 5.50
CA ARG A 86 4.39 -2.14 5.39
C ARG A 86 4.80 -1.66 6.77
N GLY A 87 6.07 -1.42 6.99
CA GLY A 87 6.51 -0.90 8.28
C GLY A 87 7.96 -0.50 8.22
N ASN A 88 8.40 0.25 9.21
CA ASN A 88 9.81 0.52 9.41
C ASN A 88 10.18 0.48 10.88
N THR A 89 11.41 0.05 11.17
CA THR A 89 11.90 -0.16 12.53
C THR A 89 13.44 -0.08 12.58
N GLN A 90 13.96 0.12 13.78
CA GLN A 90 15.39 0.01 14.11
C GLN A 90 15.69 -1.25 14.93
N ASP A 91 14.77 -2.22 14.97
CA ASP A 91 14.92 -3.52 15.61
C ASP A 91 14.86 -4.70 14.61
N LEU A 92 15.98 -5.40 14.38
CA LEU A 92 16.06 -6.55 13.46
C LEU A 92 15.28 -7.76 13.99
N ALA A 93 15.16 -7.92 15.31
CA ALA A 93 14.39 -9.02 15.88
C ALA A 93 12.90 -8.85 15.56
N GLN A 94 12.40 -7.61 15.57
CA GLN A 94 11.05 -7.32 15.08
C GLN A 94 10.90 -7.64 13.59
N VAL A 95 11.88 -7.29 12.75
CA VAL A 95 11.84 -7.66 11.32
C VAL A 95 11.81 -9.18 11.14
N ALA A 96 12.60 -9.93 11.91
CA ALA A 96 12.60 -11.38 11.87
C ALA A 96 11.26 -12.00 12.30
N ARG A 97 10.62 -11.48 13.35
CA ARG A 97 9.27 -11.91 13.78
C ARG A 97 8.22 -11.65 12.70
N ALA A 98 8.25 -10.48 12.07
CA ALA A 98 7.35 -10.15 10.96
C ALA A 98 7.59 -11.09 9.76
N ALA A 99 8.85 -11.39 9.45
CA ALA A 99 9.23 -12.26 8.35
C ALA A 99 8.79 -13.71 8.58
N GLN A 100 8.93 -14.24 9.81
CA GLN A 100 8.41 -15.55 10.19
C GLN A 100 6.89 -15.61 9.99
N ALA A 101 6.15 -14.65 10.55
CA ALA A 101 4.68 -14.63 10.44
C ALA A 101 4.21 -14.51 8.98
N TRP A 102 4.91 -13.73 8.15
CA TRP A 102 4.64 -13.66 6.71
C TRP A 102 4.96 -14.96 5.98
N HIS A 103 6.08 -15.61 6.32
CA HIS A 103 6.50 -16.89 5.75
C HIS A 103 5.47 -17.98 6.01
N ASP A 104 5.06 -18.15 7.27
CA ASP A 104 4.13 -19.18 7.71
C ASP A 104 2.69 -18.95 7.22
N GLY A 105 2.41 -17.78 6.66
CA GLY A 105 1.08 -17.44 6.18
C GLY A 105 0.11 -17.01 7.27
N ALA A 106 0.60 -16.45 8.38
CA ALA A 106 -0.24 -15.91 9.43
C ALA A 106 -1.22 -14.85 8.88
N GLU A 107 -2.36 -14.67 9.53
CA GLU A 107 -3.30 -13.62 9.14
C GLU A 107 -2.67 -12.24 9.35
N LEU A 108 -3.07 -11.23 8.55
CA LEU A 108 -2.45 -9.90 8.60
C LEU A 108 -2.47 -9.28 10.01
N GLY A 109 -3.57 -9.45 10.75
CA GLY A 109 -3.69 -9.00 12.14
C GLY A 109 -2.74 -9.70 13.11
N GLU A 110 -2.40 -10.97 12.86
CA GLU A 110 -1.43 -11.73 13.65
C GLU A 110 0.01 -11.30 13.36
N ILE A 111 0.32 -10.98 12.11
CA ILE A 111 1.61 -10.38 11.72
C ILE A 111 1.83 -9.07 12.49
N HIS A 112 0.82 -8.19 12.53
CA HIS A 112 0.89 -6.96 13.33
C HIS A 112 1.09 -7.26 14.82
N ARG A 113 0.39 -8.26 15.37
CA ARG A 113 0.51 -8.63 16.78
C ARG A 113 1.90 -9.16 17.13
N ALA A 114 2.50 -9.97 16.25
CA ALA A 114 3.85 -10.50 16.43
C ALA A 114 4.94 -9.42 16.30
N ALA A 115 4.69 -8.40 15.49
CA ALA A 115 5.60 -7.31 15.23
C ALA A 115 4.86 -5.96 15.08
N PRO A 116 4.62 -5.22 16.19
CA PRO A 116 3.77 -4.03 16.19
C PRO A 116 4.19 -2.87 15.28
N PHE A 117 5.46 -2.84 14.83
CA PHE A 117 5.92 -1.86 13.83
C PHE A 117 5.31 -2.08 12.44
N VAL A 118 4.79 -3.28 12.17
CA VAL A 118 4.11 -3.62 10.92
C VAL A 118 2.77 -2.92 10.89
N ARG A 119 2.57 -2.04 9.91
CA ARG A 119 1.32 -1.33 9.68
C ARG A 119 0.53 -2.07 8.61
N LEU A 120 -0.74 -2.32 8.91
CA LEU A 120 -1.70 -2.85 7.95
C LEU A 120 -2.15 -1.72 7.04
N THR A 121 -2.19 -1.94 5.74
CA THR A 121 -2.55 -0.87 4.80
C THR A 121 -4.05 -0.63 4.69
N GLY A 122 -4.87 -1.48 5.32
CA GLY A 122 -6.32 -1.54 5.14
C GLY A 122 -6.76 -2.50 4.03
N ARG A 123 -5.85 -2.87 3.11
CA ARG A 123 -6.10 -3.92 2.13
C ARG A 123 -6.22 -5.28 2.82
N PHE A 124 -7.11 -6.12 2.29
CA PHE A 124 -7.25 -7.52 2.65
C PHE A 124 -7.02 -8.42 1.43
N GLU A 125 -6.80 -9.71 1.70
CA GLU A 125 -6.49 -10.72 0.69
C GLU A 125 -7.75 -11.16 -0.05
N VAL A 126 -7.63 -11.30 -1.38
CA VAL A 126 -8.73 -11.74 -2.27
C VAL A 126 -8.19 -12.87 -3.15
N PRO A 127 -8.14 -14.13 -2.65
CA PRO A 127 -7.40 -15.22 -3.30
C PRO A 127 -7.92 -15.64 -4.67
N ASP A 128 -9.21 -15.41 -4.95
CA ASP A 128 -9.86 -15.72 -6.23
C ASP A 128 -9.81 -14.54 -7.21
N HIS A 129 -9.23 -13.41 -6.79
CA HIS A 129 -9.18 -12.16 -7.53
C HIS A 129 -10.56 -11.66 -7.99
N ASP A 130 -11.61 -11.91 -7.20
CA ASP A 130 -12.93 -11.34 -7.48
C ASP A 130 -12.86 -9.80 -7.60
N PRO A 131 -13.31 -9.20 -8.73
CA PRO A 131 -13.19 -7.77 -8.94
C PRO A 131 -13.89 -6.90 -7.87
N ALA A 132 -15.02 -7.36 -7.34
CA ALA A 132 -15.73 -6.63 -6.28
C ALA A 132 -14.95 -6.69 -4.96
N GLY A 133 -14.41 -7.86 -4.61
CA GLY A 133 -13.51 -8.04 -3.46
C GLY A 133 -12.26 -7.16 -3.55
N LEU A 134 -11.59 -7.14 -4.72
CA LEU A 134 -10.40 -6.29 -4.94
C LEU A 134 -10.73 -4.80 -4.85
N THR A 135 -11.91 -4.40 -5.34
CA THR A 135 -12.40 -3.02 -5.27
C THR A 135 -12.67 -2.60 -3.82
N GLU A 136 -13.34 -3.45 -3.05
CA GLU A 136 -13.58 -3.20 -1.63
C GLU A 136 -12.27 -3.15 -0.82
N SER A 137 -11.30 -4.03 -1.13
CA SER A 137 -9.97 -4.01 -0.52
C SER A 137 -9.24 -2.68 -0.76
N GLU A 138 -9.33 -2.13 -1.98
CA GLU A 138 -8.74 -0.82 -2.30
C GLU A 138 -9.49 0.34 -1.63
N TRP A 139 -10.82 0.27 -1.49
CA TRP A 139 -11.58 1.23 -0.68
C TRP A 139 -11.14 1.25 0.78
N GLN A 140 -11.02 0.08 1.41
CA GLN A 140 -10.57 -0.01 2.81
C GLN A 140 -9.15 0.53 2.97
N HIS A 141 -8.29 0.38 1.96
CA HIS A 141 -7.00 1.05 1.93
C HIS A 141 -7.10 2.56 1.94
N LEU A 142 -7.87 3.15 1.02
CA LEU A 142 -8.00 4.61 0.94
C LEU A 142 -8.61 5.20 2.21
N ARG A 143 -9.58 4.52 2.82
CA ARG A 143 -10.18 4.93 4.11
C ARG A 143 -9.16 4.86 5.24
N THR A 144 -8.35 3.80 5.28
CA THR A 144 -7.26 3.67 6.27
C THR A 144 -6.24 4.78 6.09
N GLU A 145 -5.76 5.03 4.86
CA GLU A 145 -4.82 6.11 4.56
C GLU A 145 -5.39 7.49 4.93
N ALA A 146 -6.64 7.76 4.58
CA ALA A 146 -7.33 9.00 4.90
C ALA A 146 -7.48 9.24 6.41
N GLY A 147 -7.61 8.17 7.21
CA GLY A 147 -7.63 8.26 8.67
C GLY A 147 -6.27 8.52 9.31
N GLU A 148 -5.17 8.21 8.61
CA GLU A 148 -3.80 8.36 9.11
C GLU A 148 -3.19 9.72 8.81
N VAL A 149 -3.68 10.40 7.76
CA VAL A 149 -3.20 11.74 7.39
C VAL A 149 -3.98 12.83 8.12
N ASP A 150 -3.27 13.87 8.58
CA ASP A 150 -3.90 15.06 9.16
C ASP A 150 -4.47 15.98 8.06
N TRP A 151 -5.42 15.46 7.29
CA TRP A 151 -6.09 16.18 6.20
C TRP A 151 -7.59 15.89 6.20
N PRO A 152 -8.37 16.64 7.01
CA PRO A 152 -9.80 16.39 7.18
C PRO A 152 -10.61 16.43 5.88
N GLU A 153 -10.30 17.34 4.96
CA GLU A 153 -11.00 17.47 3.68
C GLU A 153 -10.79 16.24 2.78
N TYR A 154 -9.56 15.73 2.69
CA TYR A 154 -9.29 14.48 1.97
C TYR A 154 -10.07 13.31 2.59
N ARG A 155 -10.08 13.21 3.92
CA ARG A 155 -10.85 12.19 4.62
C ARG A 155 -12.35 12.29 4.34
N SER A 156 -12.92 13.49 4.41
CA SER A 156 -14.33 13.71 4.09
C SER A 156 -14.65 13.31 2.65
N LEU A 157 -13.77 13.62 1.69
CA LEU A 157 -13.93 13.23 0.30
C LEU A 157 -13.97 11.71 0.12
N ILE A 158 -13.02 10.99 0.73
CA ILE A 158 -12.96 9.52 0.66
C ILE A 158 -14.20 8.88 1.28
N GLU A 159 -14.62 9.32 2.46
CA GLU A 159 -15.80 8.76 3.14
C GLU A 159 -17.10 9.06 2.38
N ALA A 160 -17.27 10.28 1.86
CA ALA A 160 -18.44 10.64 1.04
C ALA A 160 -18.50 9.82 -0.26
N ALA A 161 -17.36 9.63 -0.93
CA ALA A 161 -17.31 8.83 -2.15
C ALA A 161 -17.58 7.34 -1.89
N TYR A 162 -17.07 6.80 -0.78
CA TYR A 162 -17.34 5.42 -0.35
C TYR A 162 -18.81 5.21 0.05
N ALA A 163 -19.46 6.22 0.64
CA ALA A 163 -20.87 6.14 1.02
C ALA A 163 -21.82 6.00 -0.19
N GLU A 164 -21.43 6.54 -1.36
CA GLU A 164 -22.25 6.47 -2.57
C GLU A 164 -22.09 5.13 -3.32
N PRO A 165 -23.16 4.31 -3.44
CA PRO A 165 -23.06 2.96 -4.04
C PRO A 165 -22.48 2.93 -5.45
N THR A 166 -22.80 3.93 -6.28
CA THR A 166 -22.31 4.00 -7.67
C THR A 166 -20.80 4.21 -7.72
N LEU A 167 -20.24 5.08 -6.88
CA LEU A 167 -18.79 5.31 -6.83
C LEU A 167 -18.10 4.14 -6.12
N ARG A 168 -18.68 3.62 -5.04
CA ARG A 168 -18.15 2.45 -4.33
C ARG A 168 -18.06 1.21 -5.22
N GLY A 169 -18.95 1.08 -6.21
CA GLY A 169 -18.92 0.01 -7.20
C GLY A 169 -17.81 0.14 -8.26
N LEU A 170 -17.11 1.27 -8.33
CA LEU A 170 -15.95 1.47 -9.19
C LEU A 170 -14.66 1.20 -8.42
N TYR A 171 -13.62 0.74 -9.13
CA TYR A 171 -12.31 0.56 -8.55
C TYR A 171 -11.69 1.93 -8.24
N PRO A 172 -11.46 2.28 -6.96
CA PRO A 172 -10.91 3.58 -6.61
C PRO A 172 -9.38 3.55 -6.73
N PHE A 173 -8.76 4.69 -7.00
CA PHE A 173 -7.32 4.84 -6.84
C PHE A 173 -6.98 6.32 -6.69
N THR A 174 -5.80 6.60 -6.15
CA THR A 174 -5.29 7.96 -6.06
C THR A 174 -4.02 8.15 -6.90
N SER A 175 -3.85 9.36 -7.40
CA SER A 175 -2.61 9.84 -8.01
C SER A 175 -2.40 11.25 -7.51
N HIS A 176 -1.31 11.48 -6.75
CA HIS A 176 -1.03 12.78 -6.14
C HIS A 176 -2.21 13.31 -5.30
N TRP A 177 -2.84 12.44 -4.52
CA TRP A 177 -4.02 12.72 -3.68
C TRP A 177 -5.33 13.02 -4.41
N THR A 178 -5.34 13.08 -5.75
CA THR A 178 -6.56 13.12 -6.55
C THR A 178 -7.26 11.76 -6.51
N LEU A 179 -8.52 11.72 -6.07
CA LEU A 179 -9.37 10.53 -6.12
C LEU A 179 -9.88 10.31 -7.56
N ARG A 180 -9.69 9.09 -8.05
CA ARG A 180 -10.04 8.69 -9.42
C ARG A 180 -10.68 7.30 -9.39
N PHE A 181 -11.36 6.96 -10.49
CA PHE A 181 -12.12 5.72 -10.59
C PHE A 181 -11.79 4.96 -11.87
N SER A 182 -11.97 3.65 -11.83
CA SER A 182 -11.83 2.77 -12.98
C SER A 182 -12.94 1.72 -13.02
N THR A 183 -13.33 1.31 -14.23
CA THR A 183 -14.22 0.16 -14.45
C THR A 183 -13.48 -1.18 -14.48
N SER A 184 -12.15 -1.18 -14.30
CA SER A 184 -11.36 -2.39 -14.10
C SER A 184 -10.37 -2.23 -12.95
N THR A 185 -10.02 -3.35 -12.31
CA THR A 185 -9.01 -3.37 -11.23
C THR A 185 -7.59 -3.19 -11.78
N ARG A 186 -6.58 -3.10 -10.90
CA ARG A 186 -5.18 -3.23 -11.34
C ARG A 186 -4.88 -4.66 -11.80
N PRO A 187 -3.78 -4.88 -12.55
CA PRO A 187 -2.81 -3.89 -13.04
C PRO A 187 -3.28 -2.98 -14.20
N HIS A 188 -4.36 -3.31 -14.92
CA HIS A 188 -4.80 -2.54 -16.10
C HIS A 188 -6.10 -1.79 -15.83
N LEU A 189 -5.97 -0.46 -15.67
CA LEU A 189 -7.09 0.41 -15.35
C LEU A 189 -7.76 0.97 -16.62
N THR A 190 -9.07 0.77 -16.72
CA THR A 190 -9.96 1.48 -17.64
C THR A 190 -10.49 2.72 -16.92
N VAL A 191 -9.76 3.81 -17.00
CA VAL A 191 -9.98 4.99 -16.15
C VAL A 191 -11.24 5.75 -16.59
N VAL A 192 -12.12 6.04 -15.63
CA VAL A 192 -13.27 6.91 -15.81
C VAL A 192 -12.77 8.37 -15.89
N PRO A 193 -13.27 9.21 -16.82
CA PRO A 193 -12.86 10.61 -16.95
C PRO A 193 -13.46 11.47 -15.83
N LEU A 194 -13.04 11.18 -14.60
CA LEU A 194 -13.53 11.77 -13.36
C LEU A 194 -12.36 11.84 -12.35
N CYS A 195 -12.08 13.05 -11.91
CA CYS A 195 -11.09 13.36 -10.89
C CYS A 195 -11.74 14.23 -9.82
N LEU A 196 -11.54 13.87 -8.55
CA LEU A 196 -11.97 14.62 -7.40
C LEU A 196 -10.75 15.00 -6.57
N ASP A 197 -10.58 16.29 -6.31
CA ASP A 197 -9.48 16.81 -5.51
C ASP A 197 -10.02 17.47 -4.24
N ALA A 198 -9.42 17.10 -3.12
CA ALA A 198 -9.55 17.85 -1.88
C ALA A 198 -8.45 18.91 -1.83
N HIS A 199 -8.77 20.05 -1.23
CA HIS A 199 -7.83 21.15 -0.99
C HIS A 199 -7.99 21.59 0.47
N ARG A 200 -6.90 21.97 1.13
CA ARG A 200 -7.00 22.50 2.50
C ARG A 200 -7.66 23.86 2.49
N GLU A 201 -8.69 24.02 3.31
CA GLU A 201 -9.41 25.30 3.51
C GLU A 201 -9.95 25.92 2.21
N LYS A 202 -10.16 25.10 1.18
CA LYS A 202 -10.61 25.51 -0.15
C LYS A 202 -11.69 24.55 -0.66
N PRO A 203 -12.51 24.98 -1.62
CA PRO A 203 -13.50 24.11 -2.24
C PRO A 203 -12.86 22.85 -2.83
N TYR A 204 -13.62 21.76 -2.85
CA TYR A 204 -13.30 20.56 -3.61
C TYR A 204 -13.42 20.89 -5.10
N THR A 205 -12.57 20.27 -5.92
CA THR A 205 -12.61 20.48 -7.37
C THR A 205 -12.89 19.18 -8.11
N LEU A 206 -13.66 19.30 -9.18
CA LEU A 206 -13.96 18.24 -10.14
C LEU A 206 -13.25 18.54 -11.46
N SER A 207 -12.58 17.55 -12.04
CA SER A 207 -12.05 17.63 -13.41
C SER A 207 -12.27 16.31 -14.17
N THR A 208 -12.14 16.32 -15.50
CA THR A 208 -12.36 15.11 -16.34
C THR A 208 -11.09 14.29 -16.56
N HIS A 209 -9.92 14.86 -16.24
CA HIS A 209 -8.64 14.19 -16.36
C HIS A 209 -7.64 14.79 -15.38
N TYR A 210 -6.59 14.04 -15.08
CA TYR A 210 -5.54 14.48 -14.17
C TYR A 210 -4.81 15.70 -14.76
N ILE A 211 -4.75 16.80 -13.99
CA ILE A 211 -4.26 18.13 -14.45
C ILE A 211 -5.18 18.77 -15.52
N GLY A 212 -6.44 18.37 -15.57
CA GLY A 212 -7.44 19.01 -16.42
C GLY A 212 -7.98 20.32 -15.86
N GLU A 213 -8.70 21.06 -16.70
CA GLU A 213 -9.47 22.22 -16.25
C GLU A 213 -10.55 21.80 -15.23
N VAL A 214 -10.76 22.66 -14.23
CA VAL A 214 -11.81 22.48 -13.23
C VAL A 214 -13.15 22.66 -13.91
N VAL A 215 -13.97 21.61 -13.86
CA VAL A 215 -15.32 21.58 -14.43
C VAL A 215 -16.36 22.06 -13.41
N ALA A 216 -16.11 21.81 -12.12
CA ALA A 216 -16.95 22.28 -11.04
C ALA A 216 -16.18 22.41 -9.73
N GLU A 217 -16.67 23.28 -8.86
CA GLU A 217 -16.24 23.42 -7.46
C GLU A 217 -17.40 23.05 -6.53
N ALA A 218 -17.07 22.55 -5.35
CA ALA A 218 -18.04 22.19 -4.31
C ALA A 218 -17.52 22.58 -2.93
N MET A 219 -18.42 23.03 -2.05
CA MET A 219 -18.03 23.48 -0.71
C MET A 219 -17.93 22.32 0.28
N THR A 220 -18.64 21.22 0.01
CA THR A 220 -18.62 20.00 0.83
C THR A 220 -18.24 18.77 0.00
N ALA A 221 -17.83 17.71 0.69
CA ALA A 221 -17.48 16.44 0.06
C ALA A 221 -18.72 15.79 -0.59
N GLU A 222 -19.87 15.88 0.08
CA GLU A 222 -21.15 15.37 -0.41
C GLU A 222 -21.60 16.12 -1.67
N GLU A 223 -21.42 17.44 -1.72
CA GLU A 223 -21.69 18.23 -2.93
C GLU A 223 -20.73 17.86 -4.06
N ALA A 224 -19.44 17.65 -3.77
CA ALA A 224 -18.45 17.24 -4.76
C ALA A 224 -18.81 15.89 -5.36
N VAL A 225 -19.17 14.92 -4.52
CA VAL A 225 -19.60 13.58 -4.92
C VAL A 225 -20.92 13.61 -5.68
N SER A 226 -21.93 14.35 -5.21
CA SER A 226 -23.19 14.54 -5.94
C SER A 226 -22.95 15.15 -7.33
N THR A 227 -22.02 16.10 -7.43
CA THR A 227 -21.62 16.69 -8.71
C THR A 227 -20.91 15.66 -9.59
N ALA A 228 -19.98 14.88 -9.03
CA ALA A 228 -19.32 13.80 -9.73
C ALA A 228 -20.31 12.81 -10.35
N LEU A 229 -21.34 12.40 -9.61
CA LEU A 229 -22.38 11.49 -10.08
C LEU A 229 -23.14 12.04 -11.30
N ARG A 230 -23.39 13.35 -11.37
CA ARG A 230 -24.02 13.98 -12.55
C ARG A 230 -23.12 14.01 -13.77
N HIS A 231 -21.81 13.95 -13.57
CA HIS A 231 -20.79 13.93 -14.64
C HIS A 231 -20.32 12.51 -14.99
N LEU A 232 -20.78 11.47 -14.27
CA LEU A 232 -20.43 10.09 -14.61
C LEU A 232 -20.99 9.70 -15.98
N PRO A 233 -20.21 8.99 -16.81
CA PRO A 233 -20.73 8.37 -18.01
C PRO A 233 -21.91 7.45 -17.69
N SER A 234 -22.97 7.48 -18.50
CA SER A 234 -24.07 6.54 -18.37
C SER A 234 -23.64 5.12 -18.74
N GLY A 235 -24.17 4.11 -18.05
CA GLY A 235 -23.98 2.71 -18.46
C GLY A 235 -22.64 2.09 -18.04
N LEU A 236 -22.00 2.62 -16.98
CA LEU A 236 -20.87 1.94 -16.36
C LEU A 236 -21.36 0.57 -15.84
N GLY A 237 -20.80 -0.51 -16.41
CA GLY A 237 -21.06 -1.86 -15.96
C GLY A 237 -20.42 -2.15 -14.60
N ALA A 238 -20.58 -3.38 -14.12
CA ALA A 238 -19.84 -3.87 -12.97
C ALA A 238 -18.33 -3.78 -13.22
N VAL A 239 -17.56 -3.55 -12.15
CA VAL A 239 -16.10 -3.57 -12.21
C VAL A 239 -15.60 -4.93 -12.72
N THR A 240 -14.62 -4.88 -13.62
CA THR A 240 -14.03 -6.07 -14.25
C THR A 240 -12.60 -6.28 -13.79
N LEU A 241 -12.07 -7.48 -13.99
CA LEU A 241 -10.68 -7.78 -13.67
C LEU A 241 -9.75 -7.12 -14.69
N GLY A 242 -8.76 -6.35 -14.25
CA GLY A 242 -7.77 -5.71 -15.13
C GLY A 242 -6.62 -6.65 -15.51
N THR A 243 -6.84 -7.56 -16.44
CA THR A 243 -5.80 -8.48 -16.93
C THR A 243 -4.97 -7.87 -18.07
N ARG A 244 -3.77 -8.42 -18.30
CA ARG A 244 -3.01 -8.17 -19.55
C ARG A 244 -3.72 -8.77 -20.75
#